data_AF-A0A5N1K4L1-F1
#
_entry.id   AF-A0A5N1K4L1-F1
#
_cell.length_a   1.000
_cell.length_b   1.000
_cell.length_c   1.000
_cell.angle_alpha   90.00
_cell.angle_beta   90.00
_cell.angle_gamma   90.00
#
_symmetry.space_group_name_H-M   'P 1'
#
loop_
_entity.id
_entity.type
_entity.pdbx_description
1 polymer ?
#
loop_
_entity_poly.entity_id
_entity_poly.type
_entity_poly.pdbx_seq_one_letter_code
_entity_poly.pdbx_strand_id
1 'polypeptide(L)' 'MQSQISTVQQRSLDHIKAPRLLDVNDVKRLTTLGKTTIYQYVKDDKFPKPLRLGANKIRWREDEIVEWLESLPRA' A
#
# COMPACT_ATOMS: atom_id res chain seq x y z
N MET A 1 -17.96 -24.08 -45.22
CA MET A 1 -17.97 -22.64 -45.53
C MET A 1 -18.61 -21.91 -44.37
N GLN A 2 -17.82 -21.02 -43.74
CA GLN A 2 -18.17 -19.88 -42.88
C GLN A 2 -19.23 -20.04 -41.78
N SER A 3 -18.78 -19.80 -40.54
CA SER A 3 -19.25 -18.72 -39.64
C SER A 3 -18.93 -19.14 -38.20
N GLN A 4 -17.81 -18.67 -37.66
CA GLN A 4 -17.77 -17.60 -36.66
C GLN A 4 -18.61 -17.88 -35.41
N ILE A 5 -17.93 -18.30 -34.34
CA ILE A 5 -18.29 -17.86 -32.99
C ILE A 5 -17.08 -17.13 -32.45
N SER A 6 -17.25 -15.81 -32.42
CA SER A 6 -16.33 -14.81 -31.91
C SER A 6 -16.12 -14.95 -30.41
N THR A 7 -14.94 -14.54 -29.97
CA THR A 7 -14.73 -13.71 -28.77
C THR A 7 -15.33 -14.22 -27.46
N VAL A 8 -14.63 -15.13 -26.80
CA VAL A 8 -14.57 -15.12 -25.34
C VAL A 8 -13.12 -14.87 -24.94
N GLN A 9 -12.67 -13.63 -25.20
CA GLN A 9 -11.51 -13.06 -24.54
C GLN A 9 -11.76 -13.23 -23.04
N GLN A 10 -10.90 -14.00 -22.38
CA GLN A 10 -10.85 -14.13 -20.93
C GLN A 10 -10.70 -12.74 -20.32
N ARG A 11 -11.84 -12.10 -20.02
CA ARG A 11 -11.96 -10.97 -19.12
C ARG A 11 -11.83 -11.54 -17.71
N SER A 12 -10.64 -12.08 -17.40
CA SER A 12 -10.25 -12.30 -16.02
C SER A 12 -10.32 -10.93 -15.40
N LEU A 13 -11.25 -10.73 -14.47
CA LEU A 13 -11.27 -9.56 -13.63
C LEU A 13 -9.96 -9.63 -12.85
N ASP A 14 -8.94 -8.95 -13.35
CA ASP A 14 -7.68 -8.75 -12.65
C ASP A 14 -8.05 -7.92 -11.43
N HIS A 15 -8.42 -8.64 -10.38
CA HIS A 15 -8.45 -8.30 -8.98
C HIS A 15 -8.51 -6.79 -8.75
N ILE A 16 -9.66 -6.28 -8.29
CA ILE A 16 -9.67 -4.99 -7.59
C ILE A 16 -8.74 -5.18 -6.39
N LYS A 17 -7.45 -4.95 -6.58
CA LYS A 17 -6.40 -5.09 -5.58
C LYS A 17 -6.51 -3.81 -4.77
N ALA A 18 -7.58 -3.72 -3.99
CA ALA A 18 -7.73 -2.67 -3.02
C ALA A 18 -6.49 -2.73 -2.13
N PRO A 19 -5.66 -1.68 -2.12
CA PRO A 19 -4.41 -1.73 -1.39
C PRO A 19 -4.73 -1.97 0.08
N ARG A 20 -4.04 -2.96 0.65
CA ARG A 20 -4.25 -3.30 2.06
C ARG A 20 -3.92 -2.08 2.91
N LEU A 21 -4.75 -1.86 3.92
CA LEU A 21 -4.57 -0.77 4.86
C LEU A 21 -3.91 -1.30 6.12
N LEU A 22 -2.72 -0.79 6.40
CA LEU A 22 -1.87 -1.20 7.51
C LEU A 22 -2.14 -0.33 8.73
N ASP A 23 -2.20 -0.94 9.90
CA ASP A 23 -2.16 -0.22 11.16
C ASP A 23 -0.72 0.14 11.56
N VAL A 24 -0.55 0.97 12.60
CA VAL A 24 0.79 1.36 13.07
C VAL A 24 1.61 0.14 13.54
N ASN A 25 0.98 -0.92 14.05
CA ASN A 25 1.69 -2.14 14.43
C ASN A 25 2.13 -2.96 13.20
N ASP A 26 1.30 -3.04 12.15
CA ASP A 26 1.71 -3.61 10.86
C ASP A 26 2.88 -2.84 10.25
N VAL A 27 2.80 -1.51 10.19
CA VAL A 27 3.88 -0.66 9.68
C VAL A 27 5.17 -0.85 10.48
N LYS A 28 5.07 -0.92 11.82
CA LYS A 28 6.20 -1.24 12.69
C LYS A 28 6.80 -2.62 12.37
N ARG A 29 5.97 -3.64 12.13
CA ARG A 29 6.45 -4.99 11.77
C ARG A 29 7.18 -4.98 10.42
N LEU A 30 6.65 -4.28 9.43
CA LEU A 30 7.23 -4.22 8.08
C LEU A 30 8.52 -3.41 8.03
N THR A 31 8.55 -2.25 8.68
CA THR A 31 9.69 -1.32 8.63
C THR A 31 10.73 -1.61 9.71
N THR A 32 10.42 -2.45 10.70
CA THR A 32 11.21 -2.68 11.93
C THR A 32 11.43 -1.39 12.77
N LEU A 33 10.81 -0.27 12.40
CA LEU A 33 10.94 1.02 13.08
C LEU A 33 10.01 1.10 14.31
N GLY A 34 10.48 1.78 15.36
CA GLY A 34 9.65 2.11 16.51
C GLY A 34 8.50 3.07 16.15
N LYS A 35 7.38 3.01 16.88
CA LYS A 35 6.21 3.89 16.66
C LYS A 35 6.60 5.38 16.68
N THR A 36 7.44 5.77 17.64
CA THR A 36 7.92 7.15 17.77
C THR A 36 8.70 7.58 16.53
N THR A 37 9.59 6.72 16.02
CA THR A 37 10.37 6.99 14.80
C THR A 37 9.46 7.12 13.59
N ILE A 38 8.45 6.26 13.45
CA ILE A 38 7.45 6.36 12.37
C ILE A 38 6.76 7.73 12.43
N TYR A 39 6.24 8.14 13.59
CA TYR A 39 5.59 9.46 13.70
C TYR A 39 6.55 10.63 13.50
N GLN A 40 7.81 10.51 13.92
CA GLN A 40 8.85 11.50 13.63
C GLN A 40 9.09 11.62 12.14
N TYR A 41 9.23 10.52 11.40
CA TYR A 41 9.46 10.57 9.96
C TYR A 41 8.23 11.05 9.19
N VAL A 42 7.02 10.73 9.67
CA VAL A 42 5.78 11.32 9.14
C VAL A 42 5.77 12.84 9.34
N LYS A 43 6.22 13.33 10.50
CA LYS A 43 6.34 14.76 10.79
C LYS A 43 7.42 15.45 9.94
N ASP A 44 8.48 14.72 9.62
CA ASP A 44 9.61 15.19 8.81
C ASP A 44 9.37 15.03 7.29
N ASP A 45 8.17 14.64 6.88
CA ASP A 45 7.78 14.31 5.49
C ASP A 45 8.70 13.25 4.81
N LYS A 46 9.43 12.47 5.61
CA LYS A 46 10.31 11.37 5.15
C LYS A 46 9.64 10.01 5.08
N PHE A 47 8.36 9.93 5.44
CA PHE A 47 7.59 8.69 5.49
C PHE A 47 6.20 8.89 4.88
N PRO A 48 5.59 7.85 4.30
CA PRO A 48 4.23 7.94 3.76
C PRO A 48 3.21 8.47 4.77
N LYS A 49 2.33 9.34 4.28
CA LYS A 49 1.32 10.00 5.13
C LYS A 49 0.22 9.01 5.51
N PRO A 50 -0.19 8.96 6.79
CA PRO A 50 -1.32 8.14 7.19
C PRO A 50 -2.64 8.67 6.62
N LEU A 51 -3.45 7.77 6.10
CA LEU A 51 -4.86 7.98 5.78
C LEU A 51 -5.69 8.02 7.07
N ARG A 52 -6.47 9.08 7.23
CA ARG A 52 -7.43 9.25 8.32
C ARG A 52 -8.75 8.59 7.89
N LEU A 53 -9.07 7.43 8.46
CA LEU A 53 -10.35 6.73 8.21
C LEU A 53 -11.48 7.19 9.14
N GLY A 54 -11.14 7.92 10.21
CA GLY A 54 -12.10 8.47 11.17
C GLY A 54 -11.37 9.22 12.29
N ALA A 55 -12.12 9.66 13.31
CA ALA A 55 -11.62 10.54 14.37
C ALA A 55 -10.34 10.03 15.05
N ASN A 56 -10.25 8.72 15.33
CA ASN A 56 -9.11 8.10 16.02
C ASN A 56 -8.46 6.93 15.26
N LYS A 57 -8.84 6.70 13.99
CA LYS A 57 -8.31 5.60 13.18
C LYS A 57 -7.47 6.14 12.02
N ILE A 58 -6.18 5.87 12.11
CA ILE A 58 -5.21 6.13 11.04
C ILE A 58 -4.74 4.81 10.43
N ARG A 59 -4.50 4.80 9.13
CA ARG A 59 -3.96 3.65 8.39
C ARG A 59 -2.98 4.11 7.33
N TRP A 60 -2.10 3.23 6.89
CA TRP A 60 -1.22 3.47 5.74
C TRP A 60 -1.61 2.53 4.61
N ARG A 61 -1.43 2.95 3.36
CA ARG A 61 -1.52 2.01 2.24
C ARG A 61 -0.27 1.16 2.25
N GLU A 62 -0.45 -0.16 2.14
CA GLU A 62 0.66 -1.12 2.03
C GLU A 62 1.57 -0.77 0.86
N ASP A 63 0.97 -0.38 -0.27
CA ASP A 63 1.68 0.01 -1.49
C ASP A 63 2.65 1.16 -1.26
N GLU A 64 2.20 2.27 -0.65
CA GLU A 64 3.05 3.44 -0.36
C GLU A 64 4.21 3.10 0.58
N ILE A 65 3.99 2.17 1.53
CA ILE A 65 5.04 1.73 2.45
C ILE A 65 6.08 0.87 1.73
N VAL A 66 5.63 -0.01 0.82
CA VAL A 66 6.52 -0.83 -0.01
C VAL A 66 7.31 0.06 -0.96
N GLU A 67 6.66 0.99 -1.67
CA GLU A 67 7.32 1.96 -2.55
C GLU A 67 8.37 2.78 -1.78
N TRP A 68 8.06 3.20 -0.56
CA TRP A 68 9.03 3.90 0.29
C TRP A 68 10.24 3.01 0.63
N LEU A 69 10.01 1.75 1.02
CA LEU A 69 11.09 0.79 1.30
C LEU A 69 11.98 0.57 0.06
N GLU A 70 11.38 0.49 -1.13
CA GLU A 70 12.10 0.33 -2.40
C GLU A 70 12.87 1.60 -2.80
N SER A 71 12.36 2.78 -2.45
CA SER A 71 13.02 4.06 -2.67
C SER A 71 14.19 4.33 -1.72
N LEU A 72 14.33 3.57 -0.63
CA LEU A 72 15.45 3.76 0.29
C LEU A 72 16.77 3.47 -0.43
N PRO A 73 17.78 4.35 -0.29
CA PRO A 73 19.08 4.10 -0.88
C PRO A 73 19.66 2.82 -0.29
N ARG A 74 20.05 1.88 -1.17
CA ARG A 74 20.84 0.72 -0.76
C ARG A 74 22.24 1.21 -0.43
N ALA A 75 22.63 1.07 0.83
CA ALA A 75 23.99 1.32 1.29
C ALA A 75 24.94 0.18 0.90
#